data_AF-A0AA38MGF4-F1
#
_entry.id   AF-A0AA38MGF4-F1
#
_cell.length_a   1.000
_cell.length_b   1.000
_cell.length_c   1.000
_cell.angle_alpha   90.00
_cell.angle_beta   90.00
_cell.angle_gamma   90.00
#
_symmetry.space_group_name_H-M   'P 1'
#
loop_
_entity.id
_entity.type
_entity.pdbx_description
1 polymer ?
#
loop_
_entity_poly.entity_id
_entity_poly.type
_entity_poly.pdbx_seq_one_letter_code
_entity_poly.pdbx_strand_id
1 'polypeptide(L)'
;MTSSSETLPFRVAEKLYYIYVGNLVVDTECQEINKFLTDKFPLNKFEIEKLPRRESAKSVVFKIGANESLLPELLSEDNWPVGLKLKKFHFLRKLSNGGQQE
;
A
#
# COMPACT_ATOMS: atom_id res chain seq x y z
N MET A 1 9.37 36.40 32.31
CA MET A 1 8.60 36.10 31.09
C MET A 1 9.21 34.84 30.49
N THR A 2 8.58 33.69 30.72
CA THR A 2 9.10 32.37 30.35
C THR A 2 8.80 32.08 28.88
N SER A 3 9.84 32.03 28.05
CA SER A 3 9.80 31.49 26.68
C SER A 3 9.25 30.07 26.70
N SER A 4 8.10 29.87 26.06
CA SER A 4 7.54 28.56 25.80
C SER A 4 8.15 28.04 24.50
N SER A 5 9.10 27.11 24.62
CA SER A 5 9.66 26.38 23.48
C SER A 5 8.61 25.38 22.99
N GLU A 6 7.92 25.73 21.92
CA GLU A 6 6.99 24.86 21.21
C GLU A 6 7.79 23.69 20.61
N THR A 7 7.74 22.53 21.27
CA THR A 7 8.29 21.28 20.75
C THR A 7 7.31 20.76 19.72
N LEU A 8 7.57 21.06 18.44
CA LEU A 8 6.84 20.45 17.33
C LEU A 8 6.94 18.92 17.49
N PRO A 9 5.82 18.18 17.51
CA PRO A 9 5.88 16.74 17.57
C PRO A 9 6.57 16.28 16.28
N PHE A 10 7.74 15.64 16.42
CA PHE A 10 8.34 14.91 15.33
C PHE A 10 7.30 13.90 14.84
N ARG A 11 6.61 14.21 13.75
CA ARG A 11 5.75 13.25 13.07
C ARG A 11 6.67 12.18 12.54
N VAL A 12 6.76 11.08 13.29
CA VAL A 12 7.35 9.85 12.78
C VAL A 12 6.58 9.55 11.49
N ALA A 13 7.25 9.70 10.35
CA ALA A 13 6.67 9.31 9.08
C ALA A 13 6.50 7.78 9.14
N GLU A 14 5.28 7.32 9.40
CA GLU A 14 4.96 5.89 9.40
C GLU A 14 5.38 5.32 8.05
N LYS A 15 6.31 4.37 8.10
CA LYS A 15 6.88 3.78 6.91
C LYS A 15 5.86 2.81 6.33
N LEU A 16 5.12 3.27 5.32
CA LEU A 16 4.19 2.42 4.59
C LEU A 16 4.94 1.44 3.70
N TYR A 17 4.51 0.19 3.77
CA TYR A 17 4.96 -0.88 2.90
C TYR A 17 3.85 -1.27 1.97
N TYR A 18 4.23 -1.64 0.75
CA TYR A 18 3.26 -1.85 -0.31
C TYR A 18 3.31 -3.30 -0.76
N ILE A 19 2.12 -3.84 -1.01
CA ILE A 19 1.94 -5.12 -1.67
C ILE A 19 1.17 -4.92 -2.97
N TYR A 20 1.44 -5.83 -3.89
CA TYR A 20 0.71 -6.02 -5.12
C TYR A 20 -0.32 -7.12 -4.91
N VAL A 21 -1.58 -6.80 -5.23
CA VAL A 21 -2.68 -7.76 -5.25
C VAL A 21 -3.23 -7.79 -6.66
N GLY A 22 -3.08 -8.93 -7.33
CA GLY A 22 -3.53 -9.14 -8.69
C GLY A 22 -4.53 -10.28 -8.81
N ASN A 23 -5.05 -10.46 -10.02
CA ASN A 23 -6.08 -11.44 -10.34
C ASN A 23 -7.45 -11.14 -9.69
N LEU A 24 -7.75 -9.87 -9.41
CA LEU A 24 -9.10 -9.48 -8.97
C LEU A 24 -10.04 -9.27 -10.17
N VAL A 25 -11.34 -9.41 -9.89
CA VAL A 25 -12.43 -9.16 -10.85
C VAL A 25 -12.39 -7.69 -11.29
N VAL A 26 -12.58 -7.45 -12.58
CA VAL A 26 -12.46 -6.10 -13.19
C VAL A 26 -13.34 -5.05 -12.51
N ASP A 27 -14.51 -5.48 -12.05
CA ASP A 27 -15.53 -4.66 -11.39
C ASP A 27 -15.13 -4.25 -9.96
N THR A 28 -14.11 -4.89 -9.38
CA THR A 28 -13.65 -4.53 -8.04
C THR A 28 -13.15 -3.09 -8.00
N GLU A 29 -13.60 -2.38 -6.97
CA GLU A 29 -13.24 -0.99 -6.68
C GLU A 29 -12.38 -0.88 -5.42
N CYS A 30 -11.67 0.25 -5.26
CA CYS A 30 -10.83 0.48 -4.08
C CYS A 30 -11.63 0.44 -2.77
N GLN A 31 -12.91 0.86 -2.79
CA GLN A 31 -13.77 0.88 -1.61
C GLN A 31 -14.08 -0.52 -1.08
N GLU A 32 -14.31 -1.48 -1.96
CA GLU A 32 -14.56 -2.89 -1.61
C GLU A 32 -13.35 -3.50 -0.91
N ILE A 33 -12.15 -3.25 -1.45
CA ILE A 33 -10.88 -3.72 -0.85
C ILE A 33 -10.65 -3.02 0.48
N ASN A 34 -10.91 -1.73 0.58
CA ASN A 34 -10.74 -0.98 1.82
C ASN A 34 -11.66 -1.51 2.91
N LYS A 35 -12.92 -1.78 2.56
CA LYS A 35 -13.89 -2.36 3.47
C LYS A 35 -13.46 -3.75 3.94
N PHE A 36 -13.02 -4.61 3.02
CA PHE A 36 -12.49 -5.94 3.36
C PHE A 36 -11.31 -5.88 4.34
N LEU A 37 -10.34 -5.00 4.08
CA LEU A 37 -9.17 -4.87 4.93
C LEU A 37 -9.47 -4.22 6.28
N THR A 38 -10.38 -3.25 6.31
CA THR A 38 -10.81 -2.60 7.55
C THR A 38 -11.63 -3.55 8.42
N ASP A 39 -12.46 -4.41 7.82
CA ASP A 39 -13.21 -5.43 8.56
C ASP A 39 -12.25 -6.44 9.24
N LYS A 40 -11.21 -6.85 8.51
CA LYS A 40 -10.23 -7.82 9.00
C LYS A 40 -9.20 -7.22 9.95
N PHE A 41 -8.83 -5.97 9.74
CA PHE A 41 -7.77 -5.27 10.46
C PHE A 41 -8.20 -3.83 10.83
N PRO A 42 -9.20 -3.67 11.72
CA PRO A 42 -9.88 -2.39 11.95
C PRO A 42 -9.02 -1.28 12.54
N LEU A 43 -7.89 -1.63 13.17
CA LEU A 43 -6.97 -0.68 13.78
C LEU A 43 -5.91 -0.13 12.82
N ASN A 44 -5.90 -0.59 11.57
CA ASN A 44 -4.87 -0.24 10.61
C ASN A 44 -5.41 0.67 9.51
N LYS A 45 -4.51 1.52 8.99
CA LYS A 45 -4.79 2.37 7.85
C LYS A 45 -4.20 1.74 6.59
N PHE A 46 -5.01 1.74 5.54
CA PHE A 46 -4.66 1.17 4.25
C PHE A 46 -4.66 2.25 3.18
N GLU A 47 -3.61 2.27 2.36
CA GLU A 47 -3.56 3.09 1.16
C GLU A 47 -3.80 2.20 -0.05
N ILE A 48 -4.96 2.33 -0.70
CA ILE A 48 -5.33 1.44 -1.81
C ILE A 48 -5.34 2.24 -3.11
N GLU A 49 -4.52 1.79 -4.04
CA GLU A 49 -4.36 2.39 -5.36
C GLU A 49 -4.65 1.34 -6.43
N LYS A 50 -5.62 1.62 -7.30
CA LYS A 50 -5.87 0.79 -8.49
C LYS A 50 -4.79 1.09 -9.52
N LEU A 51 -3.98 0.09 -9.84
CA LEU A 51 -2.92 0.27 -10.82
C LEU A 51 -3.52 0.30 -12.24
N PRO A 52 -2.92 1.09 -13.16
CA PRO A 52 -3.40 1.18 -14.53
C PRO A 52 -3.37 -0.19 -15.20
N ARG A 53 -4.48 -0.55 -15.83
CA ARG A 53 -4.63 -1.81 -16.57
C ARG A 53 -4.52 -1.55 -18.07
N ARG A 54 -4.05 -2.58 -18.80
CA ARG A 54 -4.24 -2.62 -20.26
C ARG A 54 -5.69 -2.97 -20.57
N GLU A 55 -6.25 -2.45 -21.67
CA GLU A 55 -7.63 -2.76 -22.09
C GLU A 55 -7.90 -4.26 -22.26
N SER A 56 -6.91 -5.03 -22.73
CA SER A 56 -7.03 -6.49 -22.90
C SER A 56 -6.85 -7.30 -21.60
N ALA A 57 -6.61 -6.66 -20.45
CA ALA A 57 -6.39 -7.36 -19.19
C ALA A 57 -7.72 -7.89 -18.62
N LYS A 58 -7.79 -9.21 -18.41
CA LYS A 58 -8.94 -9.91 -17.84
C LYS A 58 -9.13 -9.69 -16.33
N SER A 59 -8.16 -9.05 -15.67
CA SER A 59 -8.14 -8.83 -14.23
C SER A 59 -7.62 -7.44 -13.92
N VAL A 60 -8.02 -6.89 -12.77
CA VAL A 60 -7.46 -5.66 -12.21
C VAL A 60 -6.43 -5.98 -11.12
N VAL A 61 -5.62 -4.97 -10.86
CA VAL A 61 -4.47 -5.05 -9.98
C VAL A 61 -4.49 -3.85 -9.07
N PHE A 62 -4.20 -4.08 -7.80
CA PHE A 62 -4.19 -3.07 -6.77
C PHE A 62 -2.85 -3.07 -6.06
N LYS A 63 -2.43 -1.87 -5.68
CA LYS A 63 -1.32 -1.62 -4.79
C LYS A 63 -1.89 -1.21 -3.45
N ILE A 64 -1.50 -1.91 -2.40
CA ILE A 64 -2.03 -1.72 -1.05
C ILE A 64 -0.87 -1.40 -0.12
N GLY A 65 -0.87 -0.18 0.40
CA GLY A 65 0.03 0.32 1.43
C GLY A 65 -0.51 0.00 2.82
N ALA A 66 0.33 -0.57 3.68
CA ALA A 66 0.02 -0.87 5.07
C ALA A 66 1.28 -0.78 5.95
N ASN A 67 1.10 -0.90 7.26
CA ASN A 67 2.21 -0.97 8.21
C ASN A 67 3.06 -2.24 8.03
N GLU A 68 4.33 -2.17 8.41
CA GLU A 68 5.28 -3.28 8.30
C GLU A 68 4.78 -4.55 8.98
N SER A 69 4.20 -4.40 10.17
CA SER A 69 3.67 -5.50 10.98
C SER A 69 2.54 -6.27 10.29
N LEU A 70 1.83 -5.63 9.35
CA LEU A 70 0.77 -6.26 8.58
C LEU A 70 1.25 -6.91 7.28
N LEU A 71 2.47 -6.64 6.83
CA LEU A 71 3.00 -7.29 5.63
C LEU A 71 2.93 -8.82 5.63
N PRO A 72 3.34 -9.54 6.69
CA PRO A 72 3.26 -11.00 6.67
C PRO A 72 1.81 -11.49 6.55
N GLU A 73 0.88 -10.83 7.24
CA GLU A 73 -0.55 -11.13 7.16
C GLU A 73 -1.10 -10.85 5.75
N LEU A 74 -0.74 -9.72 5.16
CA LEU A 74 -1.20 -9.34 3.82
C LEU A 74 -0.54 -10.16 2.70
N LEU A 75 0.62 -10.77 2.94
CA LEU A 75 1.28 -11.70 2.01
C LEU A 75 0.81 -13.15 2.18
N SER A 76 0.12 -13.47 3.28
CA SER A 76 -0.46 -14.79 3.50
C SER A 76 -1.70 -14.97 2.62
N GLU A 77 -1.70 -16.01 1.78
CA GLU A 77 -2.81 -16.32 0.87
C GLU A 77 -4.09 -16.71 1.63
N ASP A 78 -3.97 -17.24 2.85
CA ASP A 78 -5.09 -17.55 3.75
C ASP A 78 -5.91 -16.29 4.09
N ASN A 79 -5.27 -15.12 4.03
CA ASN A 79 -5.93 -13.88 4.35
C ASN A 79 -6.77 -13.29 3.22
N TRP A 80 -6.74 -13.91 2.04
CA TRP A 80 -7.35 -13.41 0.83
C TRP A 80 -8.31 -14.43 0.19
N PRO A 81 -9.23 -13.98 -0.67
CA PRO A 81 -9.98 -14.88 -1.51
C PRO A 81 -9.04 -15.75 -2.37
N VAL A 82 -9.44 -17.00 -2.62
CA VAL A 82 -8.64 -17.97 -3.36
C VAL A 82 -8.35 -17.47 -4.78
N GLY A 83 -7.10 -17.67 -5.21
CA GLY A 83 -6.65 -17.38 -6.57
C GLY A 83 -6.12 -15.96 -6.78
N LEU A 84 -5.98 -15.14 -5.74
CA LEU A 84 -5.30 -13.86 -5.84
C LEU A 84 -3.78 -14.02 -5.97
N LYS A 85 -3.13 -13.08 -6.67
CA LYS A 85 -1.67 -13.01 -6.78
C LYS A 85 -1.14 -11.95 -5.83
N LEU A 86 -0.50 -12.39 -4.75
CA LEU A 86 0.12 -11.52 -3.75
C LEU A 86 1.62 -11.44 -4.00
N LYS A 87 2.17 -10.22 -4.06
CA LYS A 87 3.62 -9.99 -4.12
C LYS A 87 4.00 -8.76 -3.33
N LYS A 88 5.20 -8.76 -2.73
CA LYS A 88 5.76 -7.53 -2.16
C LYS A 88 6.02 -6.52 -3.28
N PHE A 89 5.49 -5.31 -3.14
CA PHE A 89 5.70 -4.26 -4.11
C PHE A 89 7.08 -3.65 -3.87
N HIS A 90 8.03 -3.98 -4.74
CA HIS A 90 9.31 -3.30 -4.77
C HIS A 90 9.17 -2.05 -5.64
N PHE A 91 9.26 -0.87 -5.03
CA PHE A 91 9.53 0.32 -5.80
C PHE A 91 10.85 0.11 -6.50
N LEU A 92 10.82 0.12 -7.84
CA LEU A 92 12.02 0.38 -8.60
C LEU A 92 12.51 1.74 -8.12
N ARG A 93 13.53 1.74 -7.27
CA ARG A 93 14.22 2.94 -6.84
C ARG A 93 14.65 3.58 -8.16
N LYS A 94 13.99 4.66 -8.58
CA LYS A 94 14.60 5.54 -9.58
C LYS A 94 15.92 5.90 -8.93
N LEU A 95 17.03 5.44 -9.52
CA LEU A 95 18.32 6.08 -9.29
C LEU A 95 18.04 7.55 -9.55
N SER A 96 17.92 8.32 -8.48
CA SER A 96 18.11 9.76 -8.52
C SER A 96 19.54 9.93 -9.00
N ASN A 97 19.75 9.93 -10.32
CA ASN A 97 20.97 10.46 -10.89
C ASN A 97 21.02 11.90 -10.40
N GLY A 98 21.84 12.13 -9.38
CA GLY A 98 22.33 13.45 -9.04
C GLY A 98 23.05 13.97 -10.28
N GLY A 99 22.32 14.75 -11.09
CA GLY A 99 22.94 15.66 -12.03
C GLY A 99 23.41 16.88 -11.23
N GLN A 100 24.57 16.75 -10.57
CA GLN A 100 25.41 17.91 -10.36
C GLN A 100 25.92 18.30 -11.75
N GLN A 101 25.41 19.41 -12.30
CA GLN A 101 26.04 20.07 -13.44
C GLN A 101 27.14 20.98 -12.89
N GLU A 102 28.31 20.81 -13.49
CA GLU A 102 29.55 21.59 -13.34
C GLU A 102 29.38 23.07 -13.68
#